data_AF-A0A428XKP3-F1
#
_entry.id   AF-A0A428XKP3-F1
#
_cell.length_a   1.000
_cell.length_b   1.000
_cell.length_c   1.000
_cell.angle_alpha   90.00
_cell.angle_beta   90.00
_cell.angle_gamma   90.00
#
_symmetry.space_group_name_H-M   'P 1'
#
loop_
_entity.id
_entity.type
_entity.pdbx_description
1 polymer ?
#
loop_
_entity_poly.entity_id
_entity_poly.type
_entity_poly.pdbx_seq_one_letter_code
_entity_poly.pdbx_strand_id
1 'polypeptide(L)'
;MVVAVAPVVVDDAAEREFLLWLAQSDERAMVRSTAWSALLSDEGYPAIQRFFDSEYDYAEQLSASSRTRNKDFVAYVLATCVPTYAREVCVAAQRASRGTDADREAFVRTGYAGAKERDRRVREAAGKEAAALVEADRAVVAVLRDSDPGAQVRAAAAWALRPGSVDGDVVEFFAYGWAHAAGLDVRAYRTQLAADEVAWRRTVNRLIAEAQAAELAARAAAGEAAAQARRAAAQAWATVADNTGPARVAWQRAEQVALAQAETWRQVAAAAAANQSPNWTPVLGTADTMGRQWTVERDQVSVQSAYWTGLYQRALAAEHAWTAAPAA
;
A
#
# COMPACT_ATOMS: atom_id res chain seq x y z
N MET A 1 30.96 15.61 33.82
CA MET A 1 30.66 16.23 32.51
C MET A 1 29.56 15.39 31.88
N VAL A 2 28.31 15.85 31.90
CA VAL A 2 27.19 15.12 31.28
C VAL A 2 27.37 15.27 29.77
N VAL A 3 27.62 14.17 29.06
CA VAL A 3 27.61 14.19 27.59
C VAL A 3 26.19 14.53 27.19
N ALA A 4 26.01 15.68 26.55
CA ALA A 4 24.71 16.09 26.02
C ALA A 4 24.31 15.09 24.93
N VAL A 5 23.39 14.18 25.26
CA VAL A 5 22.68 13.41 24.23
C VAL A 5 21.83 14.41 23.47
N ALA A 6 22.11 14.55 22.17
CA ALA A 6 21.28 15.36 21.29
C ALA A 6 19.82 14.88 21.41
N PRO A 7 18.83 15.78 21.40
CA PRO A 7 17.43 15.37 21.42
C PRO A 7 17.20 14.36 20.30
N VAL A 8 16.52 13.25 20.60
CA VAL A 8 16.03 12.35 19.55
C VAL A 8 14.96 13.11 18.80
N VAL A 9 15.37 13.77 17.72
CA VAL A 9 14.46 14.43 16.79
C VAL A 9 13.85 13.33 15.93
N VAL A 10 12.52 13.32 15.85
CA VAL A 10 11.82 12.48 14.87
C VAL A 10 12.30 12.93 13.50
N ASP A 11 12.78 11.98 12.70
CA ASP A 11 13.31 12.26 11.37
C ASP A 11 12.18 12.75 10.46
N ASP A 12 12.10 14.07 10.27
CA ASP A 12 11.06 14.72 9.49
C ASP A 12 11.12 14.33 8.02
N ALA A 13 12.30 13.97 7.50
CA ALA A 13 12.49 13.59 6.11
C ALA A 13 11.79 12.25 5.81
N ALA A 14 11.93 11.26 6.70
CA ALA A 14 11.26 9.97 6.54
C ALA A 14 9.73 10.07 6.67
N GLU A 15 9.23 10.94 7.55
CA GLU A 15 7.80 11.22 7.66
C GLU A 15 7.25 11.95 6.43
N ARG A 16 8.00 12.93 5.90
CA ARG A 16 7.68 13.60 4.65
C ARG A 16 7.67 12.63 3.47
N GLU A 17 8.64 11.74 3.41
CA GLU A 17 8.75 10.72 2.35
C GLU A 17 7.58 9.73 2.42
N PHE A 18 7.20 9.29 3.63
CA PHE A 18 6.01 8.47 3.82
C PHE A 18 4.72 9.20 3.40
N LEU A 19 4.53 10.46 3.82
CA LEU A 19 3.38 11.26 3.38
C LEU A 19 3.38 11.46 1.87
N LEU A 20 4.55 11.65 1.25
CA LEU A 20 4.68 11.79 -0.20
C LEU A 20 4.26 10.50 -0.92
N TRP A 21 4.68 9.34 -0.39
CA TRP A 21 4.22 8.05 -0.89
C TRP A 21 2.70 7.91 -0.77
N LEU A 22 2.09 8.28 0.37
CA LEU A 22 0.62 8.30 0.51
C LEU A 22 -0.04 9.24 -0.49
N ALA A 23 0.49 10.46 -0.64
CA ALA A 23 -0.06 11.48 -1.52
C ALA A 23 -0.05 11.06 -3.00
N GLN A 24 0.90 10.22 -3.40
CA GLN A 24 1.04 9.72 -4.76
C GLN A 24 0.32 8.38 -4.99
N SER A 25 0.33 7.49 -3.99
CA SER A 25 0.09 6.07 -4.20
C SER A 25 -1.07 5.48 -3.40
N ASP A 26 -1.59 6.18 -2.38
CA ASP A 26 -2.75 5.69 -1.64
C ASP A 26 -3.97 5.63 -2.56
N GLU A 27 -4.78 4.57 -2.48
CA GLU A 27 -5.91 4.38 -3.38
C GLU A 27 -7.10 5.28 -3.04
N ARG A 28 -7.19 5.68 -1.77
CA ARG A 28 -8.26 6.51 -1.23
C ARG A 28 -7.98 7.96 -1.57
N ALA A 29 -8.82 8.54 -2.43
CA ALA A 29 -8.60 9.90 -2.91
C ALA A 29 -8.54 10.94 -1.78
N MET A 30 -9.31 10.75 -0.71
CA MET A 30 -9.28 11.66 0.44
C MET A 30 -7.96 11.59 1.18
N VAL A 31 -7.42 10.39 1.41
CA VAL A 31 -6.11 10.21 2.04
C VAL A 31 -5.02 10.90 1.21
N ARG A 32 -5.03 10.72 -0.12
CA ARG A 32 -4.09 11.42 -1.00
C ARG A 32 -4.19 12.95 -0.89
N SER A 33 -5.40 13.50 -0.95
CA SER A 33 -5.60 14.95 -0.87
C SER A 33 -5.17 15.51 0.49
N THR A 34 -5.50 14.82 1.58
CA THR A 34 -5.14 15.24 2.93
C THR A 34 -3.61 15.18 3.12
N ALA A 35 -2.94 14.14 2.59
CA ALA A 35 -1.49 14.05 2.59
C ALA A 35 -0.83 15.19 1.79
N TRP A 36 -1.35 15.53 0.61
CA TRP A 36 -0.88 16.71 -0.15
C TRP A 36 -1.08 18.00 0.63
N SER A 37 -2.23 18.19 1.27
CA SER A 37 -2.51 19.37 2.09
C SER A 37 -1.52 19.51 3.25
N ALA A 38 -1.17 18.40 3.92
CA ALA A 38 -0.16 18.41 4.98
C ALA A 38 1.24 18.73 4.44
N LEU A 39 1.65 18.14 3.31
CA LEU A 39 2.97 18.37 2.71
C LEU A 39 3.18 19.80 2.20
N LEU A 40 2.12 20.42 1.70
CA LEU A 40 2.12 21.77 1.12
C LEU A 40 1.76 22.87 2.12
N SER A 41 1.49 22.52 3.39
CA SER A 41 1.15 23.48 4.42
C SER A 41 2.34 24.35 4.80
N ASP A 42 2.11 25.65 4.95
CA ASP A 42 3.10 26.61 5.48
C ASP A 42 3.46 26.34 6.95
N GLU A 43 2.65 25.55 7.67
CA GLU A 43 2.95 25.13 9.04
C GLU A 43 4.11 24.13 9.12
N GLY A 44 4.51 23.51 8.01
CA GLY A 44 5.63 22.58 7.96
C GLY A 44 5.39 21.30 8.76
N TYR A 45 6.34 20.91 9.61
CA TYR A 45 6.31 19.66 10.37
C TYR A 45 5.06 19.49 11.29
N PRO A 46 4.57 20.54 11.99
CA PRO A 46 3.30 20.48 12.69
C PRO A 46 2.10 19.95 11.88
N ALA A 47 1.99 20.29 10.58
CA ALA A 47 0.92 19.77 9.74
C ALA A 47 1.08 18.27 9.47
N ILE A 48 2.32 17.79 9.36
CA ILE A 48 2.64 16.37 9.21
C ILE A 48 2.28 15.59 10.47
N GLN A 49 2.57 16.12 11.65
CA GLN A 49 2.17 15.48 12.90
C GLN A 49 0.64 15.41 13.04
N ARG A 50 -0.06 16.50 12.74
CA ARG A 50 -1.54 16.55 12.77
C ARG A 50 -2.16 15.51 11.83
N PHE A 51 -1.54 15.27 10.67
CA PHE A 51 -1.94 14.21 9.75
C PHE A 51 -1.94 12.83 10.42
N PHE A 52 -0.82 12.45 11.04
CA PHE A 52 -0.69 11.16 11.73
C PHE A 52 -1.61 11.04 12.94
N ASP A 53 -1.79 12.13 13.68
CA ASP A 53 -2.54 12.12 14.94
C ASP A 53 -4.05 12.02 14.73
N SER A 54 -4.58 12.62 13.65
CA SER A 54 -6.04 12.72 13.49
C SER A 54 -6.55 12.78 12.06
N GLU A 55 -5.86 13.43 11.12
CA GLU A 55 -6.44 13.67 9.79
C GLU A 55 -6.46 12.42 8.91
N TYR A 56 -5.53 11.48 9.12
CA TYR A 56 -5.55 10.19 8.44
C TYR A 56 -6.82 9.39 8.74
N ASP A 57 -7.18 9.22 10.03
CA ASP A 57 -8.36 8.47 10.44
C ASP A 57 -9.65 9.13 9.89
N TYR A 58 -9.69 10.47 9.91
CA TYR A 58 -10.80 11.22 9.33
C TYR A 58 -10.89 11.02 7.81
N ALA A 59 -9.77 11.09 7.10
CA ALA A 59 -9.72 10.87 5.65
C ALA A 59 -10.12 9.43 5.28
N GLU A 60 -9.70 8.44 6.08
CA GLU A 60 -10.09 7.05 5.92
C GLU A 60 -11.61 6.86 6.09
N GLN A 61 -12.20 7.41 7.15
CA GLN A 61 -13.64 7.35 7.40
C GLN A 61 -14.44 8.01 6.26
N LEU A 62 -13.97 9.16 5.77
CA LEU A 62 -14.62 9.84 4.64
C LEU A 62 -14.51 9.02 3.35
N SER A 63 -13.38 8.34 3.15
CA SER A 63 -13.18 7.42 2.04
C SER A 63 -14.04 6.17 2.11
N ALA A 64 -14.47 5.74 3.30
CA ALA A 64 -15.43 4.65 3.46
C ALA A 64 -16.86 5.02 3.04
N SER A 65 -17.16 6.30 2.81
CA SER A 65 -18.47 6.72 2.31
C SER A 65 -18.75 6.15 0.92
N SER A 66 -19.99 5.72 0.65
CA SER A 66 -20.36 5.10 -0.63
C SER A 66 -20.09 6.00 -1.84
N ARG A 67 -20.18 7.32 -1.69
CA ARG A 67 -19.86 8.28 -2.76
C ARG A 67 -18.38 8.24 -3.14
N THR A 68 -17.49 8.31 -2.14
CA THR A 68 -16.06 8.25 -2.37
C THR A 68 -15.66 6.89 -2.92
N ARG A 69 -16.17 5.78 -2.36
CA ARG A 69 -15.92 4.43 -2.88
C ARG A 69 -16.35 4.26 -4.32
N ASN A 70 -17.52 4.75 -4.70
CA ASN A 70 -18.00 4.67 -6.08
C ASN A 70 -17.11 5.48 -7.04
N LYS A 71 -16.65 6.66 -6.60
CA LYS A 71 -15.71 7.49 -7.36
C LYS A 71 -14.36 6.78 -7.54
N ASP A 72 -13.81 6.21 -6.48
CA ASP A 72 -12.53 5.49 -6.49
C ASP A 72 -12.62 4.22 -7.36
N PHE A 73 -13.74 3.51 -7.32
CA PHE A 73 -14.01 2.36 -8.20
C PHE A 73 -14.06 2.77 -9.67
N VAL A 74 -14.75 3.85 -10.02
CA VAL A 74 -14.81 4.33 -11.41
C VAL A 74 -13.43 4.77 -11.90
N ALA A 75 -12.68 5.51 -11.10
CA ALA A 75 -11.32 5.92 -11.43
C ALA A 75 -10.39 4.73 -11.64
N TYR A 76 -10.52 3.71 -10.80
CA TYR A 76 -9.80 2.45 -10.94
C TYR A 76 -10.12 1.73 -12.25
N VAL A 77 -11.40 1.54 -12.55
CA VAL A 77 -11.80 0.87 -13.79
C VAL A 77 -11.24 1.62 -15.01
N LEU A 78 -11.23 2.94 -14.99
CA LEU A 78 -10.60 3.73 -16.06
C LEU A 78 -9.10 3.53 -16.17
N ALA A 79 -8.40 3.41 -15.04
CA ALA A 79 -6.95 3.22 -15.02
C ALA A 79 -6.54 1.83 -15.53
N THR A 80 -7.40 0.82 -15.38
CA THR A 80 -7.09 -0.57 -15.75
C THR A 80 -7.80 -1.06 -17.01
N CYS A 81 -8.73 -0.29 -17.59
CA CYS A 81 -9.41 -0.73 -18.80
C CYS A 81 -8.49 -0.60 -20.02
N VAL A 82 -8.51 -1.61 -20.89
CA VAL A 82 -7.74 -1.62 -22.14
C VAL A 82 -8.70 -1.41 -23.30
N PRO A 83 -8.76 -0.23 -23.95
CA PRO A 83 -9.83 0.10 -24.91
C PRO A 83 -9.95 -0.85 -26.10
N THR A 84 -8.85 -1.49 -26.51
CA THR A 84 -8.84 -2.46 -27.60
C THR A 84 -9.56 -3.76 -27.25
N TYR A 85 -9.60 -4.14 -25.98
CA TYR A 85 -10.24 -5.36 -25.48
C TYR A 85 -11.54 -5.10 -24.72
N ALA A 86 -11.67 -3.90 -24.13
CA ALA A 86 -12.66 -3.54 -23.13
C ALA A 86 -13.36 -2.22 -23.46
N ARG A 87 -13.79 -2.05 -24.71
CA ARG A 87 -14.32 -0.79 -25.21
C ARG A 87 -15.56 -0.35 -24.44
N GLU A 88 -16.53 -1.25 -24.24
CA GLU A 88 -17.78 -0.91 -23.56
C GLU A 88 -17.53 -0.56 -22.10
N VAL A 89 -16.65 -1.30 -21.42
CA VAL A 89 -16.25 -0.99 -20.04
C VAL A 89 -15.56 0.38 -19.97
N CYS A 90 -14.60 0.67 -20.85
CA CYS A 90 -13.92 1.97 -20.88
C CYS A 90 -14.90 3.12 -21.13
N VAL A 91 -15.80 2.99 -22.11
CA VAL A 91 -16.80 4.03 -22.42
C VAL A 91 -17.76 4.25 -21.24
N ALA A 92 -18.26 3.16 -20.65
CA ALA A 92 -19.17 3.24 -19.51
C ALA A 92 -18.50 3.90 -18.28
N ALA A 93 -17.24 3.54 -18.00
CA ALA A 93 -16.48 4.13 -16.92
C ALA A 93 -16.17 5.63 -17.19
N GLN A 94 -15.87 6.01 -18.43
CA GLN A 94 -15.65 7.42 -18.80
C GLN A 94 -16.91 8.26 -18.58
N ARG A 95 -18.07 7.71 -18.97
CA ARG A 95 -19.37 8.34 -18.74
C ARG A 95 -19.66 8.50 -17.24
N ALA A 96 -19.45 7.44 -16.45
CA ALA A 96 -19.63 7.49 -15.00
C ALA A 96 -18.70 8.50 -14.32
N SER A 97 -17.45 8.60 -14.79
CA SER A 97 -16.45 9.53 -14.24
C SER A 97 -16.85 10.99 -14.43
N ARG A 98 -17.30 11.34 -15.64
CA ARG A 98 -17.76 12.69 -16.03
C ARG A 98 -19.17 13.02 -15.50
N GLY A 99 -19.88 12.04 -14.97
CA GLY A 99 -21.26 12.18 -14.48
C GLY A 99 -21.36 12.63 -13.02
N THR A 100 -22.58 12.51 -12.51
CA THR A 100 -22.97 12.77 -11.12
C THR A 100 -22.68 11.58 -10.21
N ASP A 101 -22.86 11.73 -8.89
CA ASP A 101 -22.74 10.61 -7.95
C ASP A 101 -23.76 9.49 -8.23
N ALA A 102 -24.95 9.84 -8.73
CA ALA A 102 -25.95 8.87 -9.16
C ALA A 102 -25.50 8.08 -10.39
N ASP A 103 -24.78 8.71 -11.33
CA ASP A 103 -24.21 8.02 -12.49
C ASP A 103 -23.11 7.03 -12.06
N ARG A 104 -22.28 7.41 -11.09
CA ARG A 104 -21.25 6.52 -10.49
C ARG A 104 -21.89 5.34 -9.78
N GLU A 105 -22.94 5.58 -9.00
CA GLU A 105 -23.68 4.52 -8.32
C GLU A 105 -24.36 3.56 -9.30
N ALA A 106 -25.01 4.08 -10.33
CA ALA A 106 -25.63 3.26 -11.39
C ALA A 106 -24.59 2.39 -12.10
N PHE A 107 -23.40 2.96 -12.37
CA PHE A 107 -22.29 2.21 -12.95
C PHE A 107 -21.81 1.09 -12.03
N VAL A 108 -21.55 1.36 -10.75
CA VAL A 108 -21.10 0.37 -9.78
C VAL A 108 -22.12 -0.76 -9.62
N ARG A 109 -23.40 -0.41 -9.49
CA ARG A 109 -24.47 -1.37 -9.16
C ARG A 109 -24.74 -2.36 -10.29
N THR A 110 -24.81 -1.90 -11.55
CA THR A 110 -25.15 -2.75 -12.69
C THR A 110 -24.41 -2.40 -13.97
N GLY A 111 -24.00 -1.14 -14.16
CA GLY A 111 -23.39 -0.66 -15.40
C GLY A 111 -22.07 -1.34 -15.75
N TYR A 112 -21.20 -1.62 -14.77
CA TYR A 112 -19.92 -2.29 -14.97
C TYR A 112 -20.12 -3.74 -15.44
N ALA A 113 -20.93 -4.52 -14.72
CA ALA A 113 -21.24 -5.90 -15.10
C ALA A 113 -21.93 -5.97 -16.48
N GLY A 114 -22.87 -5.07 -16.75
CA GLY A 114 -23.53 -5.00 -18.05
C GLY A 114 -22.57 -4.61 -19.19
N ALA A 115 -21.57 -3.77 -18.93
CA ALA A 115 -20.55 -3.42 -19.92
C ALA A 115 -19.59 -4.59 -20.20
N LYS A 116 -19.15 -5.30 -19.16
CA LYS A 116 -18.35 -6.52 -19.30
C LYS A 116 -19.04 -7.57 -20.17
N GLU A 117 -20.34 -7.76 -19.95
CA GLU A 117 -21.16 -8.71 -20.72
C GLU A 117 -21.27 -8.32 -22.20
N ARG A 118 -21.39 -7.02 -22.52
CA ARG A 118 -21.39 -6.56 -23.92
C ARG A 118 -20.04 -6.80 -24.59
N ASP A 119 -18.95 -6.45 -23.92
CA ASP A 119 -17.59 -6.71 -24.41
C ASP A 119 -17.36 -8.23 -24.63
N ARG A 120 -17.88 -9.06 -23.71
CA ARG A 120 -17.82 -10.53 -23.83
C ARG A 120 -18.51 -11.04 -25.08
N ARG A 121 -19.75 -10.61 -25.34
CA ARG A 121 -20.51 -11.01 -26.54
C ARG A 121 -19.80 -10.63 -27.84
N VAL A 122 -19.16 -9.45 -27.87
CA VAL A 122 -18.38 -9.02 -29.04
C VAL A 122 -17.20 -9.95 -29.30
N ARG A 123 -16.45 -10.34 -28.25
CA ARG A 123 -15.34 -11.30 -28.37
C ARG A 123 -15.81 -12.69 -28.77
N GLU A 124 -16.88 -13.19 -28.14
CA GLU A 124 -17.45 -14.50 -28.46
C GLU A 124 -17.93 -14.57 -29.92
N ALA A 125 -18.57 -13.51 -30.42
CA ALA A 125 -18.97 -13.40 -31.82
C ALA A 125 -17.78 -13.36 -32.78
N ALA A 126 -16.64 -12.80 -32.36
CA ALA A 126 -15.41 -12.79 -33.16
C ALA A 126 -14.70 -14.15 -33.17
N GLY A 127 -14.83 -14.97 -32.11
CA GLY A 127 -14.39 -16.38 -32.01
C GLY A 127 -12.87 -16.63 -32.08
N LYS A 128 -12.06 -15.67 -32.51
CA LYS A 128 -10.62 -15.81 -32.78
C LYS A 128 -9.77 -16.05 -31.53
N GLU A 129 -10.15 -15.45 -30.39
CA GLU A 129 -9.39 -15.54 -29.14
C GLU A 129 -9.62 -16.89 -28.44
N ALA A 130 -10.85 -17.39 -28.44
CA ALA A 130 -11.17 -18.72 -27.91
C ALA A 130 -10.55 -19.82 -28.77
N ALA A 131 -10.54 -19.67 -30.10
CA ALA A 131 -9.84 -20.61 -30.99
C ALA A 131 -8.31 -20.55 -30.86
N ALA A 132 -7.77 -19.46 -30.30
CA ALA A 132 -6.34 -19.30 -30.04
C ALA A 132 -5.92 -19.78 -28.65
N LEU A 133 -6.87 -20.13 -27.77
CA LEU A 133 -6.54 -20.74 -26.49
C LEU A 133 -5.94 -22.12 -26.72
N VAL A 134 -4.75 -22.31 -26.20
CA VAL A 134 -4.06 -23.59 -26.17
C VAL A 134 -4.01 -24.12 -24.74
N GLU A 135 -3.79 -25.42 -24.57
CA GLU A 135 -3.65 -26.03 -23.24
C GLU A 135 -2.58 -25.34 -22.37
N ALA A 136 -1.55 -24.78 -23.00
CA ALA A 136 -0.53 -23.99 -22.33
C ALA A 136 -1.11 -22.72 -21.64
N ASP A 137 -2.12 -22.07 -22.21
CA ASP A 137 -2.76 -20.89 -21.60
C ASP A 137 -3.51 -21.30 -20.32
N ARG A 138 -4.21 -22.44 -20.35
CA ARG A 138 -4.89 -23.02 -19.18
C ARG A 138 -3.90 -23.44 -18.10
N ALA A 139 -2.78 -24.05 -18.50
CA ALA A 139 -1.71 -24.44 -17.58
C ALA A 139 -1.13 -23.23 -16.84
N VAL A 140 -0.93 -22.09 -17.52
CA VAL A 140 -0.49 -20.85 -16.86
C VAL A 140 -1.52 -20.37 -15.84
N VAL A 141 -2.81 -20.30 -16.20
CA VAL A 141 -3.83 -19.88 -15.24
C VAL A 141 -3.88 -20.82 -14.02
N ALA A 142 -3.62 -22.12 -14.20
CA ALA A 142 -3.54 -23.08 -13.10
C ALA A 142 -2.33 -22.81 -12.18
N VAL A 143 -1.16 -22.51 -12.77
CA VAL A 143 0.01 -22.09 -11.99
C VAL A 143 -0.28 -20.81 -11.20
N LEU A 144 -0.90 -19.81 -11.82
CA LEU A 144 -1.28 -18.57 -11.13
C LEU A 144 -2.26 -18.83 -9.98
N ARG A 145 -3.26 -19.70 -10.16
CA ARG A 145 -4.19 -20.10 -9.09
C ARG A 145 -3.45 -20.66 -7.88
N ASP A 146 -2.46 -21.52 -8.11
CA ASP A 146 -1.84 -22.31 -7.05
C ASP A 146 -0.66 -21.62 -6.37
N SER A 147 0.09 -20.80 -7.11
CA SER A 147 1.37 -20.27 -6.65
C SER A 147 1.57 -18.77 -6.79
N ASP A 148 0.62 -18.01 -7.35
CA ASP A 148 0.79 -16.55 -7.43
C ASP A 148 0.89 -15.95 -6.02
N PRO A 149 1.83 -15.03 -5.73
CA PRO A 149 1.95 -14.40 -4.40
C PRO A 149 0.73 -13.53 -4.04
N GLY A 150 0.03 -12.97 -5.03
CA GLY A 150 -1.17 -12.15 -4.89
C GLY A 150 -2.42 -12.97 -4.61
N ALA A 151 -3.12 -12.66 -3.52
CA ALA A 151 -4.31 -13.40 -3.13
C ALA A 151 -5.47 -13.17 -4.09
N GLN A 152 -5.60 -11.96 -4.64
CA GLN A 152 -6.63 -11.63 -5.59
C GLN A 152 -6.34 -12.27 -6.94
N VAL A 153 -5.09 -12.29 -7.40
CA VAL A 153 -4.71 -12.99 -8.64
C VAL A 153 -5.02 -14.49 -8.54
N ARG A 154 -4.65 -15.13 -7.41
CA ARG A 154 -5.03 -16.53 -7.16
C ARG A 154 -6.54 -16.75 -7.22
N ALA A 155 -7.32 -15.88 -6.58
CA ALA A 155 -8.77 -15.97 -6.57
C ALA A 155 -9.40 -15.80 -7.96
N ALA A 156 -8.90 -14.84 -8.74
CA ALA A 156 -9.36 -14.61 -10.12
C ALA A 156 -9.02 -15.80 -11.04
N ALA A 157 -7.83 -16.37 -10.90
CA ALA A 157 -7.41 -17.56 -11.63
C ALA A 157 -8.23 -18.80 -11.22
N ALA A 158 -8.50 -18.98 -9.93
CA ALA A 158 -9.39 -20.02 -9.42
C ALA A 158 -10.79 -19.91 -10.02
N TRP A 159 -11.33 -18.69 -10.11
CA TRP A 159 -12.64 -18.44 -10.70
C TRP A 159 -12.68 -18.78 -12.21
N ALA A 160 -11.63 -18.44 -12.95
CA ALA A 160 -11.52 -18.75 -14.38
C ALA A 160 -11.46 -20.27 -14.66
N LEU A 161 -10.91 -21.04 -13.71
CA LEU A 161 -10.76 -22.50 -13.78
C LEU A 161 -11.77 -23.28 -12.94
N ARG A 162 -12.84 -22.63 -12.47
CA ARG A 162 -13.85 -23.26 -11.64
C ARG A 162 -14.52 -24.45 -12.36
N PRO A 163 -15.09 -25.43 -11.63
CA PRO A 163 -15.88 -26.50 -12.25
C PRO A 163 -16.98 -25.93 -13.15
N GLY A 164 -17.05 -26.41 -14.39
CA GLY A 164 -18.00 -25.92 -15.39
C GLY A 164 -17.58 -24.64 -16.13
N SER A 165 -16.33 -24.17 -15.96
CA SER A 165 -15.82 -23.07 -16.78
C SER A 165 -15.61 -23.48 -18.24
N VAL A 166 -15.71 -22.50 -19.13
CA VAL A 166 -15.49 -22.64 -20.57
C VAL A 166 -14.29 -21.82 -21.02
N ASP A 167 -13.83 -21.99 -22.26
CA ASP A 167 -12.73 -21.22 -22.85
C ASP A 167 -12.91 -19.71 -22.68
N GLY A 168 -14.15 -19.22 -22.82
CA GLY A 168 -14.48 -17.82 -22.63
C GLY A 168 -14.14 -17.27 -21.23
N ASP A 169 -14.20 -18.09 -20.16
CA ASP A 169 -13.81 -17.66 -18.81
C ASP A 169 -12.29 -17.44 -18.70
N VAL A 170 -11.50 -18.25 -19.42
CA VAL A 170 -10.03 -18.12 -19.47
C VAL A 170 -9.64 -16.90 -20.31
N VAL A 171 -10.31 -16.66 -21.44
CA VAL A 171 -10.14 -15.42 -22.22
C VAL A 171 -10.48 -14.19 -21.36
N GLU A 172 -11.57 -14.23 -20.60
CA GLU A 172 -11.97 -13.12 -19.72
C GLU A 172 -10.94 -12.86 -18.61
N PHE A 173 -10.29 -13.91 -18.10
CA PHE A 173 -9.19 -13.77 -17.16
C PHE A 173 -8.02 -12.99 -17.75
N PHE A 174 -7.55 -13.36 -18.95
CA PHE A 174 -6.47 -12.66 -19.62
C PHE A 174 -6.84 -11.22 -20.02
N ALA A 175 -8.09 -10.99 -20.42
CA ALA A 175 -8.57 -9.68 -20.84
C ALA A 175 -8.84 -8.72 -19.67
N TYR A 176 -9.28 -9.21 -18.50
CA TYR A 176 -9.67 -8.37 -17.36
C TYR A 176 -9.25 -8.92 -16.01
N GLY A 177 -9.57 -10.19 -15.76
CA GLY A 177 -9.54 -10.78 -14.42
C GLY A 177 -8.18 -10.61 -13.78
N TRP A 178 -7.13 -10.82 -14.56
CA TRP A 178 -5.77 -10.73 -14.08
C TRP A 178 -5.32 -9.31 -13.75
N ALA A 179 -5.41 -8.36 -14.69
CA ALA A 179 -4.98 -6.99 -14.47
C ALA A 179 -5.74 -6.31 -13.31
N HIS A 180 -7.04 -6.60 -13.21
CA HIS A 180 -7.83 -6.15 -12.08
C HIS A 180 -7.34 -6.77 -10.77
N ALA A 181 -7.24 -8.09 -10.70
CA ALA A 181 -6.80 -8.78 -9.50
C ALA A 181 -5.41 -8.34 -9.03
N ALA A 182 -4.45 -8.22 -9.95
CA ALA A 182 -3.11 -7.71 -9.71
C ALA A 182 -3.12 -6.30 -9.12
N GLY A 183 -3.93 -5.41 -9.71
CA GLY A 183 -4.16 -4.09 -9.14
C GLY A 183 -4.67 -4.19 -7.72
N LEU A 184 -5.72 -4.97 -7.45
CA LEU A 184 -6.28 -5.13 -6.10
C LEU A 184 -5.27 -5.65 -5.07
N ASP A 185 -4.35 -6.54 -5.47
CA ASP A 185 -3.28 -7.01 -4.57
C ASP A 185 -2.34 -5.89 -4.15
N VAL A 186 -1.86 -5.05 -5.08
CA VAL A 186 -1.05 -3.85 -4.76
C VAL A 186 -1.83 -2.90 -3.85
N ARG A 187 -3.12 -2.70 -4.13
CA ARG A 187 -3.98 -1.82 -3.33
C ARG A 187 -4.15 -2.27 -1.89
N ALA A 188 -4.43 -3.56 -1.71
CA ALA A 188 -4.59 -4.15 -0.39
C ALA A 188 -3.28 -4.04 0.40
N TYR A 189 -2.15 -4.33 -0.27
CA TYR A 189 -0.81 -4.17 0.31
C TYR A 189 -0.55 -2.74 0.80
N ARG A 190 -0.73 -1.74 -0.07
CA ARG A 190 -0.54 -0.32 0.27
C ARG A 190 -1.45 0.14 1.40
N THR A 191 -2.73 -0.19 1.32
CA THR A 191 -3.73 0.24 2.30
C THR A 191 -3.41 -0.29 3.69
N GLN A 192 -3.03 -1.57 3.78
CA GLN A 192 -2.67 -2.19 5.04
C GLN A 192 -1.41 -1.54 5.63
N LEU A 193 -0.35 -1.40 4.85
CA LEU A 193 0.89 -0.77 5.32
C LEU A 193 0.68 0.68 5.73
N ALA A 194 -0.14 1.43 4.99
CA ALA A 194 -0.46 2.81 5.34
C ALA A 194 -1.12 2.91 6.71
N ALA A 195 -2.14 2.08 6.98
CA ALA A 195 -2.87 2.09 8.24
C ALA A 195 -1.96 1.67 9.41
N ASP A 196 -1.19 0.60 9.23
CA ASP A 196 -0.28 0.11 10.25
C ASP A 196 0.81 1.14 10.58
N GLU A 197 1.43 1.76 9.56
CA GLU A 197 2.49 2.75 9.74
C GLU A 197 2.01 4.00 10.47
N VAL A 198 0.82 4.53 10.11
CA VAL A 198 0.23 5.67 10.81
C VAL A 198 -0.01 5.34 12.29
N ALA A 199 -0.54 4.15 12.58
CA ALA A 199 -0.79 3.71 13.95
C ALA A 199 0.51 3.57 14.77
N TRP A 200 1.57 3.01 14.17
CA TRP A 200 2.88 2.90 14.81
C TRP A 200 3.51 4.26 15.05
N ARG A 201 3.54 5.14 14.04
CA ARG A 201 4.10 6.49 14.15
C ARG A 201 3.39 7.32 15.22
N ARG A 202 2.05 7.31 15.25
CA ARG A 202 1.26 7.98 16.30
C ARG A 202 1.66 7.50 17.69
N THR A 203 1.76 6.18 17.86
CA THR A 203 2.11 5.57 19.15
C THR A 203 3.52 5.98 19.59
N VAL A 204 4.48 5.86 18.70
CA VAL A 204 5.89 6.13 19.00
C VAL A 204 6.17 7.61 19.18
N ASN A 205 5.55 8.50 18.40
CA ASN A 205 5.72 9.95 18.55
C ASN A 205 5.24 10.42 19.93
N ARG A 206 4.12 9.87 20.42
CA ARG A 206 3.68 10.09 21.80
C ARG A 206 4.71 9.59 22.83
N LEU A 207 5.22 8.36 22.67
CA LEU A 207 6.19 7.79 23.61
C LEU A 207 7.52 8.55 23.61
N ILE A 208 7.96 9.07 22.47
CA ILE A 208 9.16 9.93 22.37
C ILE A 208 8.95 11.21 23.17
N ALA A 209 7.78 11.86 23.04
CA ALA A 209 7.48 13.07 23.81
C ALA A 209 7.47 12.79 25.33
N GLU A 210 6.89 11.66 25.75
CA GLU A 210 6.91 11.20 27.15
C GLU A 210 8.34 10.93 27.65
N ALA A 211 9.17 10.27 26.85
CA ALA A 211 10.57 10.01 27.20
C ALA A 211 11.38 11.30 27.32
N GLN A 212 11.21 12.24 26.38
CA GLN A 212 11.85 13.56 26.45
C GLN A 212 11.42 14.36 27.69
N ALA A 213 10.14 14.30 28.07
CA ALA A 213 9.67 14.92 29.31
C ALA A 213 10.30 14.27 30.55
N ALA A 214 10.42 12.94 30.57
CA ALA A 214 11.10 12.21 31.64
C ALA A 214 12.60 12.58 31.73
N GLU A 215 13.28 12.76 30.59
CA GLU A 215 14.66 13.26 30.57
C GLU A 215 14.78 14.64 31.21
N LEU A 216 13.91 15.59 30.84
CA LEU A 216 13.93 16.94 31.37
C LEU A 216 13.71 16.93 32.89
N ALA A 217 12.78 16.12 33.37
CA ALA A 217 12.57 15.91 34.80
C ALA A 217 13.81 15.32 35.49
N ALA A 218 14.47 14.33 34.87
CA ALA A 218 15.70 13.73 35.39
C ALA A 218 16.86 14.72 35.46
N ARG A 219 16.96 15.67 34.52
CA ARG A 219 17.96 16.74 34.54
C ARG A 219 17.69 17.78 35.64
N ALA A 220 16.42 18.01 35.97
CA ALA A 220 16.01 18.97 36.99
C ALA A 220 16.03 18.40 38.42
N ALA A 221 16.00 17.07 38.57
CA ALA A 221 15.97 16.41 39.87
C ALA A 221 17.33 16.46 40.60
N ALA A 222 17.29 16.54 41.93
CA ALA A 222 18.46 16.54 42.80
C ALA A 222 18.28 15.59 44.00
N GLY A 223 19.40 15.19 44.63
CA GLY A 223 19.38 14.29 45.78
C GLY A 223 18.80 12.91 45.45
N GLU A 224 18.11 12.28 46.41
CA GLU A 224 17.53 10.95 46.23
C GLU A 224 16.52 10.86 45.07
N ALA A 225 15.83 11.97 44.76
CA ALA A 225 14.91 12.06 43.63
C ALA A 225 15.61 11.94 42.27
N ALA A 226 16.90 12.30 42.17
CA ALA A 226 17.66 12.23 40.93
C ALA A 226 17.82 10.78 40.44
N ALA A 227 18.12 9.84 41.34
CA ALA A 227 18.25 8.43 40.99
C ALA A 227 16.92 7.84 40.48
N GLN A 228 15.79 8.22 41.10
CA GLN A 228 14.47 7.79 40.66
C GLN A 228 14.10 8.37 39.29
N ALA A 229 14.32 9.66 39.08
CA ALA A 229 13.99 10.33 37.83
C ALA A 229 14.83 9.79 36.65
N ARG A 230 16.11 9.46 36.88
CA ARG A 230 16.95 8.80 35.86
C ARG A 230 16.46 7.42 35.47
N ARG A 231 16.06 6.59 36.45
CA ARG A 231 15.45 5.28 36.16
C ARG A 231 14.17 5.43 35.33
N ALA A 232 13.34 6.43 35.64
CA ALA A 232 12.14 6.73 34.87
C ALA A 232 12.48 7.16 33.42
N ALA A 233 13.49 8.02 33.22
CA ALA A 233 13.94 8.40 31.88
C ALA A 233 14.48 7.21 31.07
N ALA A 234 15.31 6.35 31.68
CA ALA A 234 15.78 5.13 31.04
C ALA A 234 14.63 4.19 30.65
N GLN A 235 13.67 3.96 31.56
CA GLN A 235 12.51 3.11 31.30
C GLN A 235 11.61 3.66 30.19
N ALA A 236 11.46 4.99 30.11
CA ALA A 236 10.68 5.61 29.04
C ALA A 236 11.33 5.38 27.66
N TRP A 237 12.66 5.48 27.55
CA TRP A 237 13.37 5.15 26.31
C TRP A 237 13.36 3.66 25.96
N ALA A 238 13.48 2.78 26.95
CA ALA A 238 13.30 1.34 26.74
C ALA A 238 11.91 1.05 26.15
N THR A 239 10.88 1.73 26.68
CA THR A 239 9.50 1.63 26.16
C THR A 239 9.40 2.10 24.70
N VAL A 240 10.07 3.21 24.32
CA VAL A 240 10.14 3.65 22.92
C VAL A 240 10.78 2.56 22.05
N ALA A 241 11.92 1.99 22.48
CA ALA A 241 12.63 0.95 21.74
C ALA A 241 11.74 -0.29 21.52
N ASP A 242 11.08 -0.78 22.57
CA ASP A 242 10.20 -1.94 22.50
C ASP A 242 9.03 -1.72 21.52
N ASN A 243 8.48 -0.50 21.48
CA ASN A 243 7.37 -0.16 20.59
C ASN A 243 7.77 0.01 19.11
N THR A 244 9.05 -0.02 18.76
CA THR A 244 9.49 -0.11 17.36
C THR A 244 9.43 -1.54 16.80
N GLY A 245 9.37 -2.56 17.67
CA GLY A 245 9.45 -3.97 17.29
C GLY A 245 8.43 -4.40 16.23
N PRO A 246 7.12 -4.15 16.41
CA PRO A 246 6.08 -4.51 15.45
C PRO A 246 6.32 -3.93 14.05
N ALA A 247 6.65 -2.64 13.98
CA ALA A 247 6.90 -1.95 12.72
C ALA A 247 8.08 -2.56 11.96
N ARG A 248 9.22 -2.78 12.62
CA ARG A 248 10.41 -3.38 11.98
C ARG A 248 10.11 -4.76 11.39
N VAL A 249 9.39 -5.61 12.14
CA VAL A 249 9.03 -6.96 11.67
C VAL A 249 8.08 -6.89 10.48
N ALA A 250 7.09 -6.00 10.53
CA ALA A 250 6.13 -5.85 9.46
C ALA A 250 6.76 -5.32 8.18
N TRP A 251 7.62 -4.30 8.25
CA TRP A 251 8.34 -3.77 7.09
C TRP A 251 9.32 -4.79 6.50
N GLN A 252 9.98 -5.61 7.32
CA GLN A 252 10.81 -6.71 6.80
C GLN A 252 9.98 -7.74 6.03
N ARG A 253 8.77 -8.08 6.51
CA ARG A 253 7.86 -8.97 5.76
C ARG A 253 7.36 -8.30 4.49
N ALA A 254 7.03 -7.01 4.56
CA ALA A 254 6.59 -6.23 3.42
C ALA A 254 7.65 -6.20 2.29
N GLU A 255 8.93 -6.18 2.66
CA GLU A 255 10.07 -6.22 1.74
C GLU A 255 10.09 -7.54 0.96
N GLN A 256 9.95 -8.66 1.68
CA GLN A 256 9.90 -9.99 1.09
C GLN A 256 8.73 -10.12 0.11
N VAL A 257 7.56 -9.58 0.47
CA VAL A 257 6.39 -9.57 -0.40
C VAL A 257 6.64 -8.74 -1.66
N ALA A 258 7.15 -7.51 -1.52
CA ALA A 258 7.42 -6.64 -2.66
C ALA A 258 8.48 -7.23 -3.61
N LEU A 259 9.53 -7.85 -3.06
CA LEU A 259 10.55 -8.55 -3.84
C LEU A 259 9.98 -9.75 -4.60
N ALA A 260 9.21 -10.61 -3.91
CA ALA A 260 8.58 -11.77 -4.53
C ALA A 260 7.63 -11.35 -5.66
N GLN A 261 6.81 -10.32 -5.43
CA GLN A 261 5.91 -9.77 -6.43
C GLN A 261 6.66 -9.20 -7.63
N ALA A 262 7.66 -8.33 -7.41
CA ALA A 262 8.44 -7.76 -8.50
C ALA A 262 9.11 -8.84 -9.37
N GLU A 263 9.64 -9.90 -8.73
CA GLU A 263 10.21 -11.03 -9.43
C GLU A 263 9.17 -11.83 -10.23
N THR A 264 8.02 -12.15 -9.63
CA THR A 264 6.91 -12.82 -10.33
C THR A 264 6.47 -12.03 -11.56
N TRP A 265 6.30 -10.71 -11.43
CA TRP A 265 5.89 -9.86 -12.55
C TRP A 265 6.93 -9.80 -13.67
N ARG A 266 8.22 -9.84 -13.33
CA ARG A 266 9.30 -9.95 -14.32
C ARG A 266 9.24 -11.28 -15.06
N GLN A 267 9.02 -12.39 -14.36
CA GLN A 267 8.90 -13.71 -14.96
C GLN A 267 7.67 -13.80 -15.87
N VAL A 268 6.55 -13.23 -15.42
CA VAL A 268 5.32 -13.11 -16.21
C VAL A 268 5.57 -12.31 -17.50
N ALA A 269 6.21 -11.15 -17.42
CA ALA A 269 6.51 -10.33 -18.60
C ALA A 269 7.38 -11.10 -19.60
N ALA A 270 8.39 -11.84 -19.12
CA ALA A 270 9.24 -12.68 -19.96
C ALA A 270 8.44 -13.83 -20.63
N ALA A 271 7.56 -14.50 -19.87
CA ALA A 271 6.69 -15.55 -20.40
C ALA A 271 5.70 -14.99 -21.44
N ALA A 272 5.13 -13.82 -21.19
CA ALA A 272 4.23 -13.13 -22.10
C ALA A 272 4.93 -12.74 -23.41
N ALA A 273 6.15 -12.23 -23.35
CA ALA A 273 6.94 -11.86 -24.53
C ALA A 273 7.37 -13.08 -25.38
N ALA A 274 7.56 -14.24 -24.75
CA ALA A 274 7.89 -15.49 -25.44
C ALA A 274 6.67 -16.18 -26.07
N ASN A 275 5.45 -15.78 -25.69
CA ASN A 275 4.22 -16.40 -26.17
C ASN A 275 3.68 -15.67 -27.41
N GLN A 276 3.28 -16.44 -28.43
CA GLN A 276 2.72 -15.92 -29.68
C GLN A 276 1.18 -15.85 -29.68
N SER A 277 0.53 -16.33 -28.62
CA SER A 277 -0.93 -16.30 -28.47
C SER A 277 -1.41 -14.86 -28.28
N PRO A 278 -2.44 -14.42 -29.03
CA PRO A 278 -2.99 -13.06 -28.91
C PRO A 278 -3.56 -12.77 -27.52
N ASN A 279 -3.85 -13.80 -26.72
CA ASN A 279 -4.34 -13.69 -25.34
C ASN A 279 -3.29 -13.10 -24.38
N TRP A 280 -2.00 -13.13 -24.73
CA TRP A 280 -0.90 -12.61 -23.91
C TRP A 280 -0.55 -11.15 -24.17
N THR A 281 -1.13 -10.53 -25.20
CA THR A 281 -0.87 -9.12 -25.48
C THR A 281 -1.34 -8.18 -24.35
N PRO A 282 -2.55 -8.34 -23.76
CA PRO A 282 -2.96 -7.54 -22.59
C PRO A 282 -2.09 -7.77 -21.35
N VAL A 283 -1.53 -8.98 -21.24
CA VAL A 283 -0.70 -9.41 -20.12
C VAL A 283 0.60 -8.63 -20.10
N LEU A 284 1.28 -8.51 -21.24
CA LEU A 284 2.61 -7.91 -21.30
C LEU A 284 2.61 -6.47 -20.75
N GLY A 285 1.67 -5.63 -21.21
CA GLY A 285 1.56 -4.26 -20.73
C GLY A 285 1.18 -4.14 -19.25
N THR A 286 0.35 -5.06 -18.77
CA THR A 286 -0.03 -5.16 -17.35
C THR A 286 1.18 -5.57 -16.50
N ALA A 287 1.93 -6.59 -16.95
CA ALA A 287 3.07 -7.13 -16.23
C ALA A 287 4.19 -6.11 -16.06
N ASP A 288 4.50 -5.35 -17.11
CA ASP A 288 5.45 -4.24 -17.03
C ASP A 288 4.99 -3.17 -16.03
N THR A 289 3.70 -2.83 -16.05
CA THR A 289 3.14 -1.83 -15.15
C THR A 289 3.18 -2.29 -13.70
N MET A 290 2.75 -3.52 -13.42
CA MET A 290 2.77 -4.11 -12.09
C MET A 290 4.21 -4.29 -11.58
N GLY A 291 5.13 -4.75 -12.43
CA GLY A 291 6.55 -4.87 -12.07
C GLY A 291 7.17 -3.54 -11.64
N ARG A 292 6.85 -2.45 -12.35
CA ARG A 292 7.26 -1.09 -11.93
C ARG A 292 6.62 -0.67 -10.60
N GLN A 293 5.32 -0.93 -10.42
CA GLN A 293 4.63 -0.59 -9.17
C GLN A 293 5.25 -1.32 -7.97
N TRP A 294 5.49 -2.63 -8.08
CA TRP A 294 6.14 -3.40 -7.01
C TRP A 294 7.60 -3.00 -6.77
N THR A 295 8.30 -2.51 -7.79
CA THR A 295 9.64 -1.92 -7.60
C THR A 295 9.57 -0.65 -6.76
N VAL A 296 8.59 0.24 -7.02
CA VAL A 296 8.35 1.43 -6.18
C VAL A 296 8.02 1.03 -4.75
N GLU A 297 7.18 0.02 -4.56
CA GLU A 297 6.86 -0.46 -3.21
C GLU A 297 8.07 -1.01 -2.47
N ARG A 298 8.96 -1.76 -3.16
CA ARG A 298 10.21 -2.25 -2.57
C ARG A 298 11.08 -1.09 -2.07
N ASP A 299 11.24 -0.06 -2.88
CA ASP A 299 12.08 1.08 -2.55
C ASP A 299 11.49 1.83 -1.33
N GLN A 300 10.17 2.01 -1.30
CA GLN A 300 9.47 2.59 -0.14
C GLN A 300 9.68 1.76 1.13
N VAL A 301 9.55 0.44 1.06
CA VAL A 301 9.77 -0.44 2.20
C VAL A 301 11.18 -0.30 2.75
N SER A 302 12.20 -0.18 1.89
CA SER A 302 13.58 0.01 2.31
C SER A 302 13.75 1.29 3.16
N VAL A 303 13.13 2.39 2.74
CA VAL A 303 13.13 3.66 3.49
C VAL A 303 12.50 3.48 4.86
N GLN A 304 11.33 2.85 4.93
CA GLN A 304 10.60 2.69 6.20
C GLN A 304 11.33 1.72 7.15
N SER A 305 11.89 0.63 6.64
CA SER A 305 12.75 -0.29 7.40
C SER A 305 13.95 0.43 8.02
N ALA A 306 14.61 1.31 7.26
CA ALA A 306 15.73 2.10 7.75
C ALA A 306 15.30 3.10 8.83
N TYR A 307 14.17 3.78 8.65
CA TYR A 307 13.59 4.69 9.65
C TYR A 307 13.37 3.99 11.00
N TRP A 308 12.65 2.86 11.00
CA TRP A 308 12.33 2.14 12.23
C TRP A 308 13.55 1.54 12.91
N THR A 309 14.53 1.06 12.13
CA THR A 309 15.80 0.58 12.66
C THR A 309 16.62 1.71 13.29
N GLY A 310 16.70 2.85 12.62
CA GLY A 310 17.40 4.03 13.14
C GLY A 310 16.77 4.57 14.41
N LEU A 311 15.44 4.59 14.49
CA LEU A 311 14.73 4.99 15.70
C LEU A 311 14.99 4.05 16.87
N TYR A 312 14.93 2.73 16.65
CA TYR A 312 15.28 1.74 17.67
C TYR A 312 16.68 1.97 18.25
N GLN A 313 17.67 2.19 17.37
CA GLN A 313 19.05 2.44 17.78
C GLN A 313 19.20 3.73 18.60
N ARG A 314 18.50 4.81 18.22
CA ARG A 314 18.48 6.06 18.99
C ARG A 314 17.85 5.88 20.36
N ALA A 315 16.75 5.14 20.46
CA ALA A 315 16.08 4.86 21.73
C ALA A 315 16.99 4.05 22.68
N LEU A 316 17.66 3.00 22.19
CA LEU A 316 18.65 2.26 22.98
C LEU A 316 19.83 3.12 23.45
N ALA A 317 20.34 3.98 22.56
CA ALA A 317 21.44 4.88 22.93
C ALA A 317 21.02 5.85 24.04
N ALA A 318 19.80 6.37 23.98
CA ALA A 318 19.24 7.25 25.01
C ALA A 318 19.02 6.51 26.33
N GLU A 319 18.47 5.29 26.30
CA GLU A 319 18.35 4.42 27.48
C GLU A 319 19.71 4.20 28.16
N HIS A 320 20.71 3.78 27.39
CA HIS A 320 22.07 3.51 27.90
C HIS A 320 22.72 4.75 28.52
N ALA A 321 22.48 5.94 27.96
CA ALA A 321 23.00 7.18 28.52
C ALA A 321 22.46 7.46 29.93
N TRP A 322 21.19 7.11 30.20
CA TRP A 322 20.58 7.29 31.52
C TRP A 322 20.92 6.20 32.53
N THR A 323 21.21 4.97 32.06
CA THR A 323 21.64 3.88 32.94
C THR A 323 23.12 3.96 33.32
N ALA A 324 23.99 4.47 32.43
CA ALA A 324 25.44 4.55 32.66
C ALA A 324 25.88 5.82 33.41
N ALA A 325 25.05 6.85 33.53
CA ALA A 325 25.44 8.11 34.17
C ALA A 325 25.48 7.98 35.72
N PRO A 326 26.58 8.39 36.39
CA PRO A 326 26.67 8.36 37.85
C PRO A 326 25.73 9.40 38.49
N ALA A 327 25.06 9.02 39.59
CA ALA A 327 24.23 9.94 40.37
C ALA A 327 25.12 11.08 40.90
N ALA A 328 24.74 12.32 40.62
CA ALA A 328 25.43 13.52 41.09
C ALA A 328 24.80 14.01 42.40
#